data_AF-A0A931WGG1-F1
#
_entry.id   AF-A0A931WGG1-F1
#
_cell.length_a   1.000
_cell.length_b   1.000
_cell.length_c   1.000
_cell.angle_alpha   90.00
_cell.angle_beta   90.00
_cell.angle_gamma   90.00
#
_symmetry.space_group_name_H-M   'P 1'
#
loop_
_entity.id
_entity.type
_entity.pdbx_description
1 polymer ?
#
loop_
_entity_poly.entity_id
_entity_poly.type
_entity_poly.pdbx_seq_one_letter_code
_entity_poly.pdbx_strand_id
1 'polypeptide(L)'
;MTTKIFSRLGAAVFLGALGFSALIAFSKEPDRLDQIEAKVVSVMPDAEGKGWLVILAPKTLDISNMAPRRKKKYKYPQKVLVIGVGMSEGTSIFYAVAKKTSIRPLTHELFSKFMNQAGVRLLSCLIHTVSGNTFFARLDWTLGDKKYSTDARPSDAMALALRSKAKIYVLRKVFEENGLDWPPDKDKFKDAPREGPL
;
A
#
# COMPACT_ATOMS: atom_id res chain seq x y z
N MET A 1 -2.62 58.21 -33.62
CA MET A 1 -3.62 57.66 -32.69
C MET A 1 -4.00 56.29 -33.22
N THR A 2 -3.65 55.21 -32.48
CA THR A 2 -4.10 53.80 -32.58
C THR A 2 -3.92 53.03 -33.90
N THR A 3 -3.49 51.76 -34.03
CA THR A 3 -2.85 50.73 -33.19
C THR A 3 -2.36 49.63 -34.17
N LYS A 4 -1.14 49.11 -33.96
CA LYS A 4 -0.58 47.75 -34.20
C LYS A 4 -1.56 46.62 -34.64
N ILE A 5 -1.23 45.49 -35.31
CA ILE A 5 0.00 44.74 -35.63
C ILE A 5 -0.37 43.55 -36.57
N PHE A 6 0.62 43.07 -37.32
CA PHE A 6 0.73 41.79 -38.06
C PHE A 6 0.06 40.55 -37.41
N SER A 7 -0.53 39.68 -38.24
CA SER A 7 -0.59 38.24 -37.94
C SER A 7 0.02 37.44 -39.11
N ARG A 8 1.08 36.69 -38.80
CA ARG A 8 1.80 35.78 -39.70
C ARG A 8 1.28 34.35 -39.50
N LEU A 9 1.15 33.66 -40.62
CA LEU A 9 1.33 32.23 -40.87
C LEU A 9 1.81 31.35 -39.69
N GLY A 10 1.00 30.34 -39.38
CA GLY A 10 1.38 28.92 -39.45
C GLY A 10 2.57 28.42 -38.64
N ALA A 11 2.30 27.82 -37.49
CA ALA A 11 3.13 26.77 -36.90
C ALA A 11 2.24 25.59 -36.51
N ALA A 12 2.29 24.53 -37.31
CA ALA A 12 1.66 23.25 -37.02
C ALA A 12 2.29 22.67 -35.76
N VAL A 13 1.50 22.51 -34.70
CA VAL A 13 1.94 21.87 -33.46
C VAL A 13 1.73 20.37 -33.59
N PHE A 14 2.86 19.66 -33.60
CA PHE A 14 3.04 18.22 -33.47
C PHE A 14 2.28 17.66 -32.24
N LEU A 15 1.02 17.26 -32.42
CA LEU A 15 0.27 16.44 -31.47
C LEU A 15 0.10 15.05 -32.11
N GLY A 16 0.83 14.04 -31.65
CA GLY A 16 0.57 12.69 -32.17
C GLY A 16 1.33 11.54 -31.51
N ALA A 17 2.63 11.67 -31.25
CA ALA A 17 3.45 10.49 -30.93
C ALA A 17 3.69 10.27 -29.41
N LEU A 18 3.69 11.32 -28.59
CA LEU A 18 4.04 11.21 -27.16
C LEU A 18 2.88 10.70 -26.28
N GLY A 19 1.63 10.98 -26.66
CA GLY A 19 0.45 10.55 -25.90
C GLY A 19 0.14 9.07 -26.05
N PHE A 20 0.35 8.50 -27.25
CA PHE A 20 -0.02 7.12 -27.55
C PHE A 20 0.96 6.11 -26.96
N SER A 21 2.28 6.39 -26.99
CA SER A 21 3.28 5.52 -26.35
C SER A 21 3.17 5.50 -24.83
N ALA A 22 2.81 6.61 -24.19
CA ALA A 22 2.55 6.64 -22.75
C ALA A 22 1.27 5.86 -22.38
N LEU A 23 0.23 5.91 -23.22
CA LEU A 23 -1.01 5.15 -23.05
C LEU A 23 -0.80 3.63 -23.28
N ILE A 24 0.04 3.26 -24.25
CA ILE A 24 0.42 1.87 -24.54
C ILE A 24 1.34 1.30 -23.44
N ALA A 25 2.23 2.12 -22.86
CA ALA A 25 2.99 1.74 -21.66
C ALA A 25 2.08 1.65 -20.41
N PHE A 26 0.98 2.41 -20.37
CA PHE A 26 -0.05 2.33 -19.33
C PHE A 26 -0.86 1.03 -19.40
N SER A 27 -0.96 0.44 -20.59
CA SER A 27 -1.77 -0.74 -20.91
C SER A 27 -1.09 -2.08 -20.61
N LYS A 28 0.19 -2.10 -20.20
CA LYS A 28 1.00 -3.33 -20.10
C LYS A 28 1.17 -3.95 -18.71
N GLU A 29 0.58 -3.38 -17.64
CA GLU A 29 0.59 -4.02 -16.31
C GLU A 29 -0.77 -4.70 -16.01
N PRO A 30 -0.92 -6.01 -16.27
CA PRO A 30 -2.18 -6.74 -16.07
C PRO A 30 -2.71 -6.65 -14.63
N ASP A 31 -1.82 -6.46 -13.66
CA ASP A 31 -2.13 -6.35 -12.23
C ASP A 31 -2.95 -5.13 -11.85
N ARG A 32 -3.11 -4.12 -12.72
CA ARG A 32 -3.79 -2.85 -12.37
C ARG A 32 -5.30 -2.91 -12.35
N LEU A 33 -5.92 -3.83 -13.06
CA LEU A 33 -7.38 -3.90 -13.19
C LEU A 33 -8.05 -4.66 -12.03
N ASP A 34 -7.27 -5.43 -11.26
CA ASP A 34 -7.83 -6.34 -10.26
C ASP A 34 -7.24 -6.16 -8.85
N GLN A 35 -7.34 -4.93 -8.33
CA GLN A 35 -6.81 -4.53 -7.03
C GLN A 35 -7.92 -4.11 -6.06
N ILE A 36 -7.74 -4.48 -4.80
CA ILE A 36 -8.56 -4.01 -3.68
C ILE A 36 -7.76 -2.92 -2.97
N GLU A 37 -8.30 -1.69 -2.90
CA GLU A 37 -7.74 -0.67 -2.01
C GLU A 37 -7.98 -1.11 -0.57
N ALA A 38 -6.89 -1.26 0.19
CA ALA A 38 -6.89 -1.74 1.56
C ALA A 38 -6.46 -0.65 2.53
N LYS A 39 -6.74 -0.88 3.81
CA LYS A 39 -6.23 -0.08 4.93
C LYS A 39 -5.74 -1.01 6.03
N VAL A 40 -4.68 -0.59 6.73
CA VAL A 40 -4.24 -1.27 7.95
C VAL A 40 -5.23 -0.92 9.07
N VAL A 41 -5.87 -1.95 9.61
CA VAL A 41 -6.96 -1.81 10.61
C VAL A 41 -6.50 -2.12 12.02
N SER A 42 -5.47 -2.96 12.14
CA SER A 42 -4.88 -3.32 13.42
C SER A 42 -3.43 -3.76 13.24
N VAL A 43 -2.63 -3.52 14.27
CA VAL A 43 -1.24 -3.94 14.38
C VAL A 43 -1.06 -4.40 15.82
N MET A 44 -0.81 -5.68 16.04
CA MET A 44 -0.76 -6.27 17.38
C MET A 44 0.38 -7.27 17.50
N PRO A 45 0.93 -7.51 18.71
CA PRO A 45 1.89 -8.58 18.92
C PRO A 45 1.30 -9.94 18.54
N ASP A 46 2.13 -10.81 17.96
CA ASP A 46 1.82 -12.22 17.80
C ASP A 46 1.67 -12.86 19.19
N ALA A 47 0.68 -13.75 19.36
CA ALA A 47 0.40 -14.41 20.64
C ALA A 47 1.58 -15.24 21.14
N GLU A 48 2.43 -15.71 20.22
CA GLU A 48 3.64 -16.48 20.53
C GLU A 48 4.88 -15.60 20.77
N GLY A 49 4.74 -14.27 20.69
CA GLY A 49 5.85 -13.33 20.88
C GLY A 49 6.90 -13.33 19.76
N LYS A 50 6.66 -14.06 18.66
CA LYS A 50 7.60 -14.20 17.53
C LYS A 50 7.66 -12.96 16.63
N GLY A 51 6.75 -12.01 16.79
CA GLY A 51 6.68 -10.82 15.97
C GLY A 51 5.36 -10.09 16.16
N TRP A 52 4.85 -9.51 15.08
CA TRP A 52 3.59 -8.78 15.05
C TRP A 52 2.70 -9.28 13.93
N LEU A 53 1.40 -9.07 14.09
CA LEU A 53 0.38 -9.28 13.08
C LEU A 53 -0.11 -7.93 12.58
N VAL A 54 -0.08 -7.76 11.26
CA VAL A 54 -0.65 -6.61 10.57
C VAL A 54 -1.93 -7.05 9.88
N ILE A 55 -3.05 -6.41 10.22
CA ILE A 55 -4.36 -6.75 9.69
C ILE A 55 -4.76 -5.69 8.67
N LEU A 56 -5.00 -6.11 7.44
CA LEU A 56 -5.54 -5.29 6.37
C LEU A 56 -6.99 -5.64 6.08
N ALA A 57 -7.79 -4.63 5.81
CA ALA A 57 -9.15 -4.82 5.32
C ALA A 57 -9.41 -3.95 4.09
N PRO A 58 -10.40 -4.31 3.24
CA PRO A 58 -10.86 -3.43 2.19
C PRO A 58 -11.20 -2.05 2.76
N LYS A 59 -10.80 -0.98 2.08
CA LYS A 59 -11.01 0.40 2.56
C LYS A 59 -12.49 0.71 2.76
N THR A 60 -13.35 0.13 1.91
CA THR A 60 -14.82 0.21 1.95
C THR A 60 -15.43 -0.44 3.19
N LEU A 61 -14.69 -1.31 3.89
CA LEU A 61 -15.19 -1.96 5.10
C LEU A 61 -15.18 -0.99 6.28
N ASP A 62 -16.34 -0.74 6.88
CA ASP A 62 -16.42 0.02 8.13
C ASP A 62 -16.01 -0.85 9.34
N ILE A 63 -14.80 -0.59 9.82
CA ILE A 63 -14.18 -1.26 10.97
C ILE A 63 -14.43 -0.54 12.30
N SER A 64 -15.00 0.67 12.30
CA SER A 64 -15.28 1.38 13.56
C SER A 64 -16.26 0.59 14.45
N ASN A 65 -17.06 -0.26 13.81
CA ASN A 65 -17.97 -1.19 14.44
C ASN A 65 -17.30 -2.52 14.88
N MET A 66 -16.09 -2.84 14.42
CA MET A 66 -15.35 -4.10 14.67
C MET A 66 -14.64 -4.19 16.02
N ALA A 67 -14.81 -3.22 16.91
CA ALA A 67 -14.30 -3.32 18.28
C ALA A 67 -14.84 -4.60 18.96
N PRO A 68 -13.99 -5.40 19.62
CA PRO A 68 -14.36 -6.72 20.18
C PRO A 68 -15.45 -6.64 21.27
N ARG A 69 -15.87 -5.44 21.68
CA ARG A 69 -16.77 -5.19 22.81
C ARG A 69 -18.26 -5.23 22.46
N ARG A 70 -18.66 -5.27 21.19
CA ARG A 70 -20.09 -5.26 20.80
C ARG A 70 -20.43 -6.55 20.06
N LYS A 71 -21.22 -7.42 20.70
CA LYS A 71 -21.86 -8.61 20.09
C LYS A 71 -22.89 -8.21 19.02
N LYS A 72 -22.49 -7.48 17.97
CA LYS A 72 -23.33 -7.35 16.76
C LYS A 72 -23.04 -8.55 15.88
N LYS A 73 -24.06 -9.36 15.61
CA LYS A 73 -24.03 -10.35 14.52
C LYS A 73 -23.83 -9.57 13.21
N TYR A 74 -22.66 -9.68 12.61
CA TYR A 74 -22.44 -9.16 11.26
C TYR A 74 -23.27 -9.98 10.29
N LYS A 75 -23.87 -9.30 9.30
CA LYS A 75 -24.75 -9.94 8.31
C LYS A 75 -24.00 -10.95 7.43
N TYR A 76 -22.67 -10.81 7.32
CA TYR A 76 -21.74 -11.70 6.64
C TYR A 76 -20.37 -11.64 7.33
N PRO A 77 -19.57 -12.72 7.33
CA PRO A 77 -18.17 -12.66 7.73
C PRO A 77 -17.45 -11.64 6.85
N GLN A 78 -16.66 -10.78 7.47
CA GLN A 78 -15.88 -9.77 6.75
C GLN A 78 -14.48 -10.31 6.55
N LYS A 79 -14.03 -10.47 5.31
CA LYS A 79 -12.67 -10.95 5.04
C LYS A 79 -11.63 -9.88 5.38
N VAL A 80 -10.54 -10.30 6.00
CA VAL A 80 -9.34 -9.50 6.27
C VAL A 80 -8.11 -10.27 5.83
N LEU A 81 -7.05 -9.56 5.46
CA LEU A 81 -5.74 -10.16 5.23
C LEU A 81 -4.89 -9.99 6.49
N VAL A 82 -4.23 -11.06 6.94
CA VAL A 82 -3.33 -11.02 8.08
C VAL A 82 -1.93 -11.37 7.60
N ILE A 83 -0.97 -10.49 7.88
CA ILE A 83 0.43 -10.67 7.52
C ILE A 83 1.26 -10.65 8.80
N GLY A 84 2.04 -11.72 9.02
CA GLY A 84 3.02 -11.77 10.09
C GLY A 84 4.29 -11.02 9.71
N VAL A 85 4.78 -10.16 10.60
CA VAL A 85 5.97 -9.32 10.39
C VAL A 85 6.91 -9.39 11.59
N GLY A 86 8.18 -9.01 11.38
CA GLY A 86 9.18 -8.94 12.43
C GLY A 86 8.88 -7.89 13.50
N MET A 87 9.62 -7.95 14.62
CA MET A 87 9.43 -7.05 15.76
C MET A 87 9.70 -5.58 15.38
N SER A 88 10.79 -5.32 14.67
CA SER A 88 11.20 -3.98 14.20
C SER A 88 10.18 -3.40 13.22
N GLU A 89 9.76 -4.21 12.27
CA GLU A 89 8.82 -3.89 11.20
C GLU A 89 7.43 -3.59 11.78
N GLY A 90 6.92 -4.47 12.65
CA GLY A 90 5.66 -4.29 13.36
C GLY A 90 5.62 -3.02 14.19
N THR A 91 6.71 -2.73 14.92
CA THR A 91 6.85 -1.47 15.68
C THR A 91 6.79 -0.24 14.76
N SER A 92 7.49 -0.28 13.63
CA SER A 92 7.49 0.82 12.65
C SER A 92 6.09 1.08 12.09
N ILE A 93 5.35 0.03 11.73
CA ILE A 93 3.97 0.15 11.22
C ILE A 93 3.04 0.64 12.32
N PHE A 94 3.15 0.12 13.54
CA PHE A 94 2.36 0.56 14.69
C PHE A 94 2.49 2.07 14.92
N TYR A 95 3.71 2.61 14.89
CA TYR A 95 3.96 4.05 15.01
C TYR A 95 3.28 4.84 13.87
N ALA A 96 3.36 4.34 12.64
CA ALA A 96 2.72 4.98 11.48
C ALA A 96 1.20 5.03 11.60
N VAL A 97 0.57 3.90 11.97
CA VAL A 97 -0.89 3.80 12.16
C VAL A 97 -1.34 4.70 13.31
N ALA A 98 -0.60 4.71 14.43
CA ALA A 98 -0.87 5.55 15.58
C ALA A 98 -0.57 7.03 15.34
N LYS A 99 -0.02 7.40 14.17
CA LYS A 99 0.45 8.76 13.83
C LYS A 99 1.37 9.34 14.91
N LYS A 100 2.18 8.46 15.53
CA LYS A 100 3.17 8.84 16.53
C LYS A 100 4.50 9.11 15.85
N THR A 101 5.27 10.02 16.44
CA THR A 101 6.66 10.29 16.06
C THR A 101 7.57 9.93 17.21
N SER A 102 8.70 9.29 16.92
CA SER A 102 9.74 9.03 17.92
C SER A 102 10.64 10.25 18.13
N ILE A 103 11.34 10.30 19.28
CA ILE A 103 12.28 11.39 19.62
C ILE A 103 13.45 11.43 18.61
N ARG A 104 13.93 10.24 18.22
CA ARG A 104 14.88 10.04 17.12
C ARG A 104 14.17 9.27 16.02
N PRO A 105 14.28 9.68 14.74
CA PRO A 105 13.49 9.10 13.67
C PRO A 105 13.78 7.61 13.51
N LEU A 106 12.73 6.79 13.42
CA LEU A 106 12.84 5.40 12.99
C LEU A 106 13.26 5.32 11.52
N THR A 107 13.76 4.16 11.06
CA THR A 107 14.26 3.97 9.69
C THR A 107 13.26 4.42 8.62
N HIS A 108 12.00 3.97 8.69
CA HIS A 108 10.97 4.36 7.72
C HIS A 108 10.51 5.82 7.86
N GLU A 109 10.65 6.43 9.04
CA GLU A 109 10.41 7.87 9.21
C GLU A 109 11.51 8.70 8.54
N LEU A 110 12.77 8.34 8.79
CA LEU A 110 13.92 8.96 8.15
C LEU A 110 13.83 8.82 6.63
N PHE A 111 13.54 7.61 6.13
CA PHE A 111 13.49 7.34 4.70
C PHE A 111 12.31 8.04 4.01
N SER A 112 11.13 8.09 4.64
CA SER A 112 9.99 8.85 4.10
C SER A 112 10.31 10.35 4.00
N LYS A 113 10.98 10.92 5.01
CA LYS A 113 11.45 12.32 4.96
C LYS A 113 12.48 12.54 3.85
N PHE A 114 13.44 11.63 3.73
CA PHE A 114 14.46 11.68 2.69
C PHE A 114 13.85 11.63 1.28
N MET A 115 12.94 10.68 1.03
CA MET A 115 12.21 10.58 -0.25
C MET A 115 11.48 11.88 -0.59
N ASN A 116 10.75 12.44 0.38
CA ASN A 116 10.03 13.69 0.17
C ASN A 116 10.98 14.85 -0.17
N GLN A 117 12.13 14.96 0.51
CA GLN A 117 13.15 15.97 0.23
C GLN A 117 13.82 15.77 -1.14
N ALA A 118 14.00 14.52 -1.56
CA ALA A 118 14.55 14.16 -2.86
C ALA A 118 13.55 14.31 -4.03
N GLY A 119 12.31 14.76 -3.76
CA GLY A 119 11.27 14.91 -4.78
C GLY A 119 10.63 13.58 -5.22
N VAL A 120 10.85 12.51 -4.47
CA VAL A 120 10.22 11.20 -4.70
C VAL A 120 8.81 11.22 -4.13
N ARG A 121 7.82 10.92 -4.98
CA ARG A 121 6.43 10.78 -4.57
C ARG A 121 6.02 9.32 -4.62
N LEU A 122 5.80 8.72 -3.45
CA LEU A 122 5.23 7.39 -3.36
C LEU A 122 3.75 7.42 -3.75
N LEU A 123 3.34 6.57 -4.71
CA LEU A 123 1.96 6.49 -5.20
C LEU A 123 1.18 5.38 -4.49
N SER A 124 1.77 4.19 -4.43
CA SER A 124 1.14 3.00 -3.87
C SER A 124 2.13 1.97 -3.36
N CYS A 125 1.65 1.18 -2.40
CA CYS A 125 2.14 -0.15 -2.09
C CYS A 125 1.15 -1.17 -2.66
N LEU A 126 1.63 -2.18 -3.39
CA LEU A 126 0.81 -3.29 -3.88
C LEU A 126 1.33 -4.61 -3.31
N ILE A 127 0.51 -5.33 -2.56
CA ILE A 127 0.77 -6.72 -2.16
C ILE A 127 0.20 -7.62 -3.27
N HIS A 128 1.06 -8.29 -4.02
CA HIS A 128 0.67 -8.93 -5.29
C HIS A 128 0.86 -10.46 -5.33
N THR A 129 1.73 -11.04 -4.51
CA THR A 129 1.99 -12.47 -4.58
C THR A 129 2.11 -13.09 -3.20
N VAL A 130 1.67 -14.34 -3.07
CA VAL A 130 2.02 -15.25 -1.98
C VAL A 130 2.71 -16.45 -2.60
N SER A 131 3.89 -16.79 -2.11
CA SER A 131 4.59 -18.02 -2.47
C SER A 131 4.91 -18.80 -1.21
N GLY A 132 4.38 -20.02 -1.11
CA GLY A 132 4.42 -20.79 0.13
C GLY A 132 3.73 -20.03 1.26
N ASN A 133 4.52 -19.62 2.26
CA ASN A 133 4.04 -18.85 3.41
C ASN A 133 4.57 -17.41 3.43
N THR A 134 4.91 -16.87 2.26
CA THR A 134 5.59 -15.57 2.10
C THR A 134 4.83 -14.61 1.19
N PHE A 135 4.43 -13.46 1.74
CA PHE A 135 3.88 -12.34 0.96
C PHE A 135 4.98 -11.49 0.30
N PHE A 136 4.71 -11.02 -0.91
CA PHE A 136 5.55 -10.08 -1.68
C PHE A 136 4.78 -8.80 -1.99
N ALA A 137 5.52 -7.69 -2.07
CA ALA A 137 4.95 -6.40 -2.38
C ALA A 137 5.85 -5.57 -3.32
N ARG A 138 5.25 -4.52 -3.86
CA ARG A 138 5.95 -3.55 -4.72
C ARG A 138 5.54 -2.14 -4.34
N LEU A 139 6.49 -1.21 -4.42
CA LEU A 139 6.24 0.22 -4.30
C LEU A 139 6.21 0.86 -5.68
N ASP A 140 5.12 1.55 -6.00
CA ASP A 140 5.03 2.39 -7.19
C ASP A 140 5.24 3.85 -6.80
N TRP A 141 6.16 4.53 -7.47
CA TRP A 141 6.56 5.90 -7.12
C TRP A 141 6.96 6.71 -8.34
N THR A 142 7.08 8.03 -8.17
CA THR A 142 7.50 8.95 -9.23
C THR A 142 8.64 9.85 -8.81
N LEU A 143 9.46 10.24 -9.78
CA LEU A 143 10.45 11.30 -9.66
C LEU A 143 10.34 12.19 -10.91
N GLY A 144 9.88 13.42 -10.72
CA GLY A 144 9.38 14.24 -11.84
C GLY A 144 8.25 13.51 -12.58
N ASP A 145 8.35 13.45 -13.90
CA ASP A 145 7.36 12.79 -14.75
C ASP A 145 7.60 11.28 -14.94
N LYS A 146 8.72 10.76 -14.40
CA LYS A 146 9.08 9.35 -14.54
C LYS A 146 8.42 8.52 -13.45
N LYS A 147 7.91 7.35 -13.82
CA LYS A 147 7.33 6.35 -12.93
C LYS A 147 8.27 5.18 -12.76
N TYR A 148 8.33 4.66 -11.55
CA TYR A 148 9.16 3.55 -11.16
C TYR A 148 8.36 2.59 -10.30
N SER A 149 8.79 1.33 -10.34
CA SER A 149 8.30 0.30 -9.44
C SER A 149 9.49 -0.44 -8.84
N THR A 150 9.44 -0.69 -7.54
CA THR A 150 10.54 -1.31 -6.79
C THR A 150 9.99 -2.42 -5.92
N ASP A 151 10.60 -3.61 -6.02
CA ASP A 151 10.28 -4.74 -5.16
C ASP A 151 10.54 -4.41 -3.69
N ALA A 152 9.67 -4.89 -2.80
CA ALA A 152 9.73 -4.59 -1.39
C ALA A 152 9.04 -5.67 -0.54
N ARG A 153 9.51 -5.85 0.70
CA ARG A 153 8.72 -6.60 1.68
C ARG A 153 7.41 -5.86 1.98
N PRO A 154 6.30 -6.58 2.20
CA PRO A 154 5.02 -5.98 2.58
C PRO A 154 5.13 -5.00 3.75
N SER A 155 5.89 -5.29 4.80
CA SER A 155 6.00 -4.40 5.96
C SER A 155 6.68 -3.08 5.64
N ASP A 156 7.80 -3.12 4.91
CA ASP A 156 8.52 -1.94 4.48
C ASP A 156 7.63 -1.06 3.58
N ALA A 157 6.95 -1.71 2.63
CA ALA A 157 6.07 -1.03 1.70
C ALA A 157 4.87 -0.38 2.40
N MET A 158 4.22 -1.09 3.33
CA MET A 158 3.13 -0.56 4.15
C MET A 158 3.62 0.58 5.07
N ALA A 159 4.77 0.41 5.73
CA ALA A 159 5.32 1.41 6.65
C ALA A 159 5.61 2.74 5.94
N LEU A 160 6.09 2.69 4.69
CA LEU A 160 6.31 3.87 3.86
C LEU A 160 4.99 4.44 3.31
N ALA A 161 4.09 3.58 2.84
CA ALA A 161 2.81 4.01 2.29
C ALA A 161 1.97 4.77 3.35
N LEU A 162 1.91 4.27 4.58
CA LEU A 162 1.22 4.92 5.69
C LEU A 162 1.78 6.31 5.99
N ARG A 163 3.12 6.47 5.98
CA ARG A 163 3.80 7.73 6.29
C ARG A 163 3.69 8.75 5.16
N SER A 164 3.81 8.29 3.92
CA SER A 164 3.67 9.13 2.73
C SER A 164 2.22 9.35 2.29
N LYS A 165 1.25 8.80 3.04
CA LYS A 165 -0.19 8.82 2.71
C LYS A 165 -0.48 8.25 1.31
N ALA A 166 0.34 7.31 0.87
CA ALA A 166 0.16 6.57 -0.37
C ALA A 166 -0.93 5.51 -0.19
N LYS A 167 -1.49 5.04 -1.30
CA LYS A 167 -2.52 4.00 -1.27
C LYS A 167 -1.89 2.63 -0.97
N ILE A 168 -2.62 1.78 -0.26
CA ILE A 168 -2.24 0.38 -0.07
C ILE A 168 -3.23 -0.45 -0.87
N TYR A 169 -2.71 -1.33 -1.71
CA TYR A 169 -3.47 -2.24 -2.54
C TYR A 169 -3.09 -3.67 -2.24
N VAL A 170 -4.05 -4.57 -2.42
CA VAL A 170 -3.83 -6.02 -2.45
C VAL A 170 -4.43 -6.54 -3.75
N LEU A 171 -3.73 -7.40 -4.48
CA LEU A 171 -4.34 -8.08 -5.63
C LEU A 171 -5.54 -8.90 -5.17
N ARG A 172 -6.65 -8.83 -5.92
CA ARG A 172 -7.89 -9.52 -5.57
C ARG A 172 -7.65 -11.00 -5.34
N LYS A 173 -6.94 -11.67 -6.25
CA LYS A 173 -6.59 -13.08 -6.13
C LYS A 173 -5.91 -13.40 -4.79
N VAL A 174 -4.88 -12.63 -4.41
CA VAL A 174 -4.19 -12.79 -3.13
C VAL A 174 -5.15 -12.64 -1.96
N PHE A 175 -6.01 -11.63 -1.99
CA PHE A 175 -6.99 -11.38 -0.93
C PHE A 175 -8.07 -12.46 -0.83
N GLU A 176 -8.54 -12.98 -1.95
CA GLU A 176 -9.58 -14.02 -1.98
C GLU A 176 -9.07 -15.37 -1.49
N GLU A 177 -7.84 -15.73 -1.88
CA GLU A 177 -7.17 -16.99 -1.52
C GLU A 177 -6.67 -16.99 -0.06
N ASN A 178 -6.20 -15.84 0.46
CA ASN A 178 -5.56 -15.76 1.77
C ASN A 178 -6.37 -14.96 2.81
N GLY A 179 -7.54 -14.47 2.44
CA GLY A 179 -8.41 -13.69 3.33
C GLY A 179 -9.08 -14.55 4.41
N LEU A 180 -8.96 -14.13 5.66
CA LEU A 180 -9.57 -14.75 6.83
C LEU A 180 -10.87 -14.05 7.22
N ASP A 181 -11.87 -14.80 7.67
CA ASP A 181 -13.09 -14.22 8.22
C ASP A 181 -12.82 -13.46 9.52
N TRP A 182 -13.45 -12.29 9.69
CA TRP A 182 -13.39 -11.49 10.91
C TRP A 182 -14.66 -11.66 11.77
N PRO A 183 -14.53 -11.79 13.11
CA PRO A 183 -13.27 -11.88 13.85
C PRO A 183 -12.57 -13.21 13.57
N PRO A 184 -11.24 -13.24 13.41
CA PRO A 184 -10.53 -14.48 13.14
C PRO A 184 -10.61 -15.37 14.37
N ASP A 185 -10.73 -16.68 14.12
CA ASP A 185 -10.49 -17.66 15.17
C ASP A 185 -9.06 -17.46 15.70
N LYS A 186 -8.89 -17.50 17.03
CA LYS A 186 -7.60 -17.25 17.66
C LYS A 186 -6.52 -18.21 17.15
N ASP A 187 -6.92 -19.42 16.81
CA ASP A 187 -6.00 -20.43 16.29
C ASP A 187 -5.55 -20.14 14.84
N LYS A 188 -6.37 -19.43 14.04
CA LYS A 188 -6.01 -19.05 12.66
C LYS A 188 -4.91 -17.98 12.57
N PHE A 189 -4.55 -17.34 13.68
CA PHE A 189 -3.44 -16.39 13.72
C PHE A 189 -2.07 -17.07 13.80
N LYS A 190 -2.00 -18.29 14.34
CA LYS A 190 -0.73 -19.01 14.55
C LYS A 190 -0.03 -19.32 13.22
N ASP A 191 -0.82 -19.61 12.20
CA ASP A 191 -0.38 -19.99 10.87
C ASP A 191 -0.48 -18.84 9.86
N ALA A 192 -0.62 -17.59 10.33
CA ALA A 192 -0.70 -16.44 9.42
C ALA A 192 0.57 -16.36 8.56
N PRO A 193 0.43 -16.24 7.22
CA PRO A 193 1.59 -16.16 6.36
C PRO A 193 2.43 -14.93 6.70
N ARG A 194 3.75 -15.10 6.65
CA ARG A 194 4.69 -14.06 7.03
C ARG A 194 5.16 -13.31 5.80
N GLU A 195 5.79 -12.16 5.99
CA GLU A 195 6.75 -11.70 4.99
C GLU A 195 8.03 -12.53 5.12
N GLY A 196 8.52 -13.07 4.01
CA GLY A 196 9.78 -13.81 3.99
C GLY A 196 10.98 -12.87 3.97
N PRO A 197 12.20 -13.40 4.16
CA PRO A 197 13.40 -12.66 3.81
C PRO A 197 13.43 -12.39 2.30
N LEU A 198 14.00 -11.24 1.90
CA LEU A 198 14.31 -10.93 0.50
C LEU A 198 15.46 -11.80 0.00
#